data_AF-A0A1Y5GTT6-F1
#
_entry.id   AF-A0A1Y5GTT6-F1
#
_cell.length_a   1.000
_cell.length_b   1.000
_cell.length_c   1.000
_cell.angle_alpha   90.00
_cell.angle_beta   90.00
_cell.angle_gamma   90.00
#
_symmetry.space_group_name_H-M   'P 1'
#
loop_
_entity.id
_entity.type
_entity.pdbx_description
1 polymer ?
#
loop_
_entity_poly.entity_id
_entity_poly.type
_entity_poly.pdbx_seq_one_letter_code
_entity_poly.pdbx_strand_id
1 'polypeptide(L)'
;MSFELIRMQPHPNRESEDEVMVLIKKETKKAKGDANMTLFRVQVHLLDIVKKKADGFQVIKFPTKPKFDVLANHEDQTISFTLGELGELLPVELRGGGIGSLIISELIKWATSHVSDYRVKPIKVYPPPDEGGESIQRNKAFLTNVGFQLHEEGGSGLFGVSDNVKSLKTHANTQKLERVDLPTWLSDVAVVRAGLGNQMEEEITNARFYKEQLQREKDSNKGKLSFWAGLLLGLALATVSCVLISAM
;
A
#
# COMPACT_ATOMS: atom_id res chain seq x y z
N MET A 1 -20.51 0.40 -6.49
CA MET A 1 -19.04 0.33 -6.27
C MET A 1 -18.76 0.83 -4.85
N SER A 2 -17.89 0.19 -4.10
CA SER A 2 -17.50 0.62 -2.75
C SER A 2 -16.01 0.38 -2.50
N PHE A 3 -15.48 1.07 -1.48
CA PHE A 3 -14.10 0.95 -1.02
C PHE A 3 -14.07 0.69 0.47
N GLU A 4 -13.15 -0.16 0.91
CA GLU A 4 -12.90 -0.42 2.32
C GLU A 4 -11.40 -0.36 2.58
N LEU A 5 -11.01 0.37 3.62
CA LEU A 5 -9.64 0.44 4.07
C LEU A 5 -9.46 -0.53 5.25
N ILE A 6 -8.52 -1.45 5.10
CA ILE A 6 -8.21 -2.47 6.10
C ILE A 6 -6.78 -2.29 6.55
N ARG A 7 -6.57 -2.21 7.85
CA ARG A 7 -5.27 -2.33 8.48
C ARG A 7 -5.04 -3.78 8.85
N MET A 8 -3.91 -4.33 8.41
CA MET A 8 -3.48 -5.67 8.77
C MET A 8 -2.44 -5.60 9.88
N GLN A 9 -2.65 -6.38 10.93
CA GLN A 9 -1.67 -6.54 11.99
C GLN A 9 -0.35 -7.13 11.44
N PRO A 10 0.78 -6.92 12.16
CA PRO A 10 2.08 -7.48 11.79
C PRO A 10 2.00 -9.00 11.62
N HIS A 11 2.75 -9.55 10.66
CA HIS A 11 2.71 -10.97 10.33
C HIS A 11 4.12 -11.50 10.01
N PRO A 12 4.48 -12.74 10.42
CA PRO A 12 5.82 -13.32 10.18
C PRO A 12 6.25 -13.37 8.71
N ASN A 13 5.29 -13.41 7.78
CA ASN A 13 5.56 -13.42 6.33
C ASN A 13 5.95 -12.04 5.77
N ARG A 14 6.16 -11.04 6.63
CA ARG A 14 6.56 -9.69 6.25
C ARG A 14 7.91 -9.39 6.89
N GLU A 15 8.83 -8.82 6.12
CA GLU A 15 10.11 -8.28 6.64
C GLU A 15 9.93 -7.06 7.57
N SER A 16 8.69 -6.72 7.90
CA SER A 16 8.28 -5.47 8.52
C SER A 16 7.39 -5.77 9.70
N GLU A 17 7.79 -5.31 10.90
CA GLU A 17 6.87 -5.22 12.04
C GLU A 17 5.78 -4.17 11.82
N ASP A 18 5.85 -3.41 10.72
CA ASP A 18 4.88 -2.35 10.42
C ASP A 18 3.50 -2.89 10.00
N GLU A 19 2.48 -2.15 10.41
CA GLU A 19 1.11 -2.32 9.96
C GLU A 19 1.00 -2.08 8.45
N VAL A 20 0.27 -2.96 7.76
CA VAL A 20 0.05 -2.83 6.31
C VAL A 20 -1.36 -2.34 6.05
N MET A 21 -1.48 -1.25 5.30
CA MET A 21 -2.76 -0.72 4.87
C MET A 21 -3.15 -1.32 3.52
N VAL A 22 -4.38 -1.82 3.43
CA VAL A 22 -4.93 -2.50 2.26
C VAL A 22 -6.25 -1.83 1.89
N LEU A 23 -6.32 -1.29 0.67
CA LEU A 23 -7.55 -0.77 0.10
C LEU A 23 -8.23 -1.87 -0.72
N ILE A 24 -9.42 -2.27 -0.29
CA ILE A 24 -10.29 -3.22 -0.98
C ILE A 24 -11.29 -2.43 -1.81
N LYS A 25 -11.27 -2.62 -3.13
CA LYS A 25 -12.25 -2.09 -4.07
C LYS A 25 -13.26 -3.19 -4.42
N LYS A 26 -14.53 -2.86 -4.30
CA LYS A 26 -15.69 -3.74 -4.52
C LYS A 26 -16.52 -3.22 -5.69
N GLU A 27 -16.72 -4.01 -6.73
CA GLU A 27 -17.53 -3.63 -7.89
C GLU A 27 -18.45 -4.75 -8.39
N THR A 28 -19.62 -4.36 -8.90
CA THR A 28 -20.57 -5.23 -9.60
C THR A 28 -20.82 -4.63 -10.97
N LYS A 29 -20.76 -5.44 -12.03
CA LYS A 29 -21.03 -5.01 -13.41
C LYS A 29 -21.48 -6.18 -14.28
N LYS A 30 -22.07 -5.88 -15.43
CA LYS A 30 -22.29 -6.90 -16.47
C LYS A 30 -20.94 -7.42 -16.98
N ALA A 31 -20.84 -8.72 -17.23
CA ALA A 31 -19.64 -9.30 -17.81
C ALA A 31 -19.46 -8.77 -19.24
N LYS A 32 -18.21 -8.53 -19.63
CA LYS A 32 -17.92 -7.97 -20.95
C LYS A 32 -18.20 -9.02 -22.02
N GLY A 33 -19.14 -8.72 -22.92
CA GLY A 33 -19.48 -9.59 -24.06
C GLY A 33 -20.67 -10.50 -23.84
N ASP A 34 -21.30 -10.49 -22.66
CA ASP A 34 -22.50 -11.29 -22.39
C ASP A 34 -23.49 -10.52 -21.51
N ALA A 35 -24.70 -10.28 -22.03
CA ALA A 35 -25.76 -9.58 -21.33
C ALA A 35 -26.38 -10.41 -20.20
N ASN A 36 -26.22 -11.73 -20.23
CA ASN A 36 -26.76 -12.71 -19.29
C ASN A 36 -25.77 -13.05 -18.17
N MET A 37 -24.67 -12.32 -18.05
CA MET A 37 -23.68 -12.56 -17.00
C MET A 37 -23.47 -11.34 -16.11
N THR A 38 -23.48 -11.57 -14.80
CA THR A 38 -23.12 -10.57 -13.79
C THR A 38 -21.78 -10.94 -13.16
N LEU A 39 -20.86 -9.97 -13.12
CA LEU A 39 -19.56 -10.08 -12.50
C LEU A 39 -19.54 -9.29 -11.19
N PHE A 40 -19.26 -9.99 -10.10
CA PHE A 40 -18.92 -9.44 -8.80
C PHE A 40 -17.40 -9.52 -8.62
N ARG A 41 -16.74 -8.40 -8.35
CA ARG A 41 -15.28 -8.32 -8.25
C ARG A 41 -14.84 -7.65 -6.97
N VAL A 42 -13.87 -8.27 -6.32
CA VAL A 42 -13.07 -7.68 -5.25
C VAL A 42 -11.64 -7.51 -5.74
N GLN A 43 -11.15 -6.28 -5.74
CA GLN A 43 -9.79 -5.95 -6.11
C GLN A 43 -9.04 -5.42 -4.89
N VAL A 44 -7.85 -5.95 -4.64
CA VAL A 44 -7.03 -5.58 -3.48
C VAL A 44 -5.89 -4.69 -3.93
N HIS A 45 -5.65 -3.60 -3.19
CA HIS A 45 -4.56 -2.68 -3.39
C HIS A 45 -3.78 -2.55 -2.08
N LEU A 46 -2.52 -2.99 -2.07
CA LEU A 46 -1.63 -2.68 -0.96
C LEU A 46 -1.19 -1.23 -1.11
N LEU A 47 -1.22 -0.47 -0.01
CA LEU A 47 -0.69 0.89 -0.01
C LEU A 47 0.82 0.84 0.20
N ASP A 48 1.54 1.65 -0.56
CA ASP A 48 3.00 1.77 -0.44
C ASP A 48 3.38 2.23 0.97
N ILE A 49 4.43 1.65 1.53
CA ILE A 49 4.93 1.97 2.87
C ILE A 49 6.17 2.85 2.74
N VAL A 50 6.22 3.94 3.50
CA VAL A 50 7.40 4.80 3.59
C VAL A 50 8.14 4.48 4.88
N LYS A 51 9.34 3.91 4.77
CA LYS A 51 10.22 3.60 5.91
C LYS A 51 11.28 4.68 6.07
N LYS A 52 11.48 5.14 7.31
CA LYS A 52 12.63 5.98 7.67
C LYS A 52 13.87 5.08 7.88
N LYS A 53 14.96 5.39 7.18
CA LYS A 53 16.29 4.80 7.32
C LYS A 53 17.27 5.84 7.83
N ALA A 54 18.47 5.40 8.24
CA ALA A 54 19.55 6.28 8.70
C ALA A 54 19.88 7.39 7.67
N ASP A 55 19.86 7.06 6.38
CA ASP A 55 20.26 7.96 5.29
C ASP A 55 19.09 8.55 4.48
N GLY A 56 17.85 8.44 4.98
CA GLY A 56 16.67 9.02 4.31
C GLY A 56 15.42 8.15 4.40
N PHE A 57 14.56 8.21 3.37
CA PHE A 57 13.32 7.45 3.30
C PHE A 57 13.36 6.40 2.19
N GLN A 58 12.88 5.19 2.46
CA GLN A 58 12.67 4.14 1.48
C GLN A 58 11.17 3.92 1.27
N VAL A 59 10.71 3.99 0.01
CA VAL A 59 9.35 3.59 -0.36
C VAL A 59 9.36 2.12 -0.75
N ILE A 60 8.60 1.29 -0.04
CA ILE A 60 8.31 -0.10 -0.40
C ILE A 60 7.06 -0.09 -1.25
N LYS A 61 7.21 -0.50 -2.51
CA LYS A 61 6.13 -0.55 -3.48
C LYS A 61 5.54 -1.94 -3.57
N PHE A 62 4.22 -2.01 -3.68
CA PHE A 62 3.49 -3.26 -3.89
C PHE A 62 2.82 -3.27 -5.27
N PRO A 63 3.47 -3.84 -6.31
CA PRO A 63 2.99 -3.72 -7.69
C PRO A 63 1.76 -4.59 -7.98
N THR A 64 1.54 -5.64 -7.19
CA THR A 64 0.49 -6.63 -7.40
C THR A 64 -0.87 -6.11 -6.93
N LYS A 65 -1.88 -6.30 -7.78
CA LYS A 65 -3.26 -5.85 -7.54
C LYS A 65 -4.22 -7.00 -7.80
N PRO A 66 -4.29 -7.98 -6.88
CA PRO A 66 -5.03 -9.19 -7.14
C PRO A 66 -6.53 -8.93 -7.21
N LYS A 67 -7.20 -9.72 -8.05
CA LYS A 67 -8.61 -9.60 -8.37
C LYS A 67 -9.27 -10.95 -8.12
N PHE A 68 -10.40 -10.91 -7.44
CA PHE A 68 -11.20 -12.08 -7.10
C PHE A 68 -12.59 -11.87 -7.64
N ASP A 69 -13.03 -12.78 -8.50
CA ASP A 69 -14.27 -12.64 -9.22
C ASP A 69 -15.25 -13.76 -8.87
N VAL A 70 -16.53 -13.40 -8.84
CA VAL A 70 -17.64 -14.32 -8.95
C VAL A 70 -18.43 -13.94 -10.19
N LEU A 71 -18.53 -14.88 -11.12
CA LEU A 71 -19.30 -14.74 -12.34
C LEU A 71 -20.60 -15.53 -12.18
N ALA A 72 -21.74 -14.84 -12.25
CA ALA A 72 -23.05 -15.44 -12.28
C ALA A 72 -23.55 -15.50 -13.72
N ASN A 73 -23.76 -16.70 -14.24
CA ASN A 73 -24.44 -16.94 -15.51
C ASN A 73 -25.94 -17.12 -15.26
N HIS A 74 -26.75 -16.18 -15.72
CA HIS A 74 -28.20 -16.17 -15.54
C HIS A 74 -28.92 -17.15 -16.47
N GLU A 75 -28.32 -17.51 -17.61
CA GLU A 75 -28.87 -18.49 -18.55
C GLU A 75 -28.77 -19.92 -17.98
N ASP A 76 -27.58 -20.30 -17.51
CA ASP A 76 -27.34 -21.63 -16.92
C ASP A 76 -27.77 -21.74 -15.45
N GLN A 77 -28.10 -20.60 -14.81
CA GLN A 77 -28.30 -20.46 -13.36
C GLN A 77 -27.12 -21.04 -12.57
N THR A 78 -25.90 -20.65 -12.96
CA THR A 78 -24.67 -21.12 -12.33
C THR A 78 -23.81 -19.95 -11.86
N ILE A 79 -22.99 -20.18 -10.83
CA ILE A 79 -21.93 -19.27 -10.44
C ILE A 79 -20.56 -19.94 -10.49
N SER A 80 -19.54 -19.22 -10.90
CA SER A 80 -18.14 -19.66 -10.84
C SER A 80 -17.32 -18.67 -10.03
N PHE A 81 -16.51 -19.19 -9.12
CA PHE A 81 -15.57 -18.41 -8.34
C PHE A 81 -14.16 -18.55 -8.92
N THR A 82 -13.39 -17.46 -8.92
CA THR A 82 -11.92 -17.50 -9.17
C THR A 82 -11.13 -18.01 -7.95
N LEU A 83 -11.79 -18.74 -7.04
CA LEU A 83 -11.19 -19.28 -5.81
C LEU A 83 -9.99 -20.18 -6.08
N GLY A 84 -9.94 -20.81 -7.25
CA GLY A 84 -8.93 -21.80 -7.58
C GLY A 84 -7.50 -21.27 -7.65
N GLU A 85 -7.37 -19.99 -7.96
CA GLU A 85 -6.08 -19.31 -8.09
C GLU A 85 -5.74 -18.49 -6.83
N LEU A 86 -6.53 -18.58 -5.74
CA LEU A 86 -6.35 -17.75 -4.54
C LEU A 86 -4.92 -17.71 -3.99
N GLY A 87 -4.25 -18.87 -4.00
CA GLY A 87 -2.87 -19.01 -3.54
C GLY A 87 -1.88 -18.27 -4.44
N GLU A 88 -2.10 -18.28 -5.75
CA GLU A 88 -1.29 -17.56 -6.74
C GLU A 88 -1.63 -16.07 -6.80
N LEU A 89 -2.92 -15.74 -6.63
CA LEU A 89 -3.44 -14.38 -6.70
C LEU A 89 -2.99 -13.58 -5.47
N LEU A 90 -2.99 -14.13 -4.26
CA LEU A 90 -2.56 -13.38 -3.08
C LEU A 90 -1.02 -13.33 -2.98
N PRO A 91 -0.41 -12.13 -2.96
CA PRO A 91 1.01 -11.96 -2.64
C PRO A 91 1.35 -12.52 -1.25
N VAL A 92 2.58 -13.03 -1.08
CA VAL A 92 3.06 -13.66 0.17
C VAL A 92 2.83 -12.77 1.39
N GLU A 93 2.98 -11.46 1.23
CA GLU A 93 2.82 -10.43 2.26
C GLU A 93 1.38 -10.30 2.78
N LEU A 94 0.40 -10.74 2.00
CA LEU A 94 -1.01 -10.75 2.36
C LEU A 94 -1.49 -12.08 2.94
N ARG A 95 -0.72 -13.16 2.77
CA ARG A 95 -1.09 -14.51 3.23
C ARG A 95 -1.01 -14.61 4.75
N GLY A 96 -1.85 -15.45 5.35
CA GLY A 96 -1.90 -15.69 6.80
C GLY A 96 -2.52 -14.58 7.66
N GLY A 97 -2.79 -13.40 7.08
CA GLY A 97 -3.40 -12.25 7.75
C GLY A 97 -4.93 -12.20 7.71
N GLY A 98 -5.62 -13.23 7.20
CA GLY A 98 -7.09 -13.30 7.18
C GLY A 98 -7.77 -12.61 5.99
N ILE A 99 -7.05 -11.81 5.19
CA ILE A 99 -7.61 -11.05 4.06
C ILE A 99 -8.31 -11.93 3.02
N GLY A 100 -7.76 -13.10 2.71
CA GLY A 100 -8.39 -14.05 1.79
C GLY A 100 -9.77 -14.49 2.29
N SER A 101 -9.88 -14.86 3.56
CA SER A 101 -11.15 -15.26 4.17
C SER A 101 -12.20 -14.14 4.18
N LEU A 102 -11.76 -12.89 4.35
CA LEU A 102 -12.62 -11.70 4.25
C LEU A 102 -13.15 -11.54 2.83
N ILE A 103 -12.26 -11.56 1.83
CA ILE A 103 -12.63 -11.38 0.41
C ILE A 103 -13.65 -12.43 -0.03
N ILE A 104 -13.40 -13.70 0.31
CA ILE A 104 -14.29 -14.80 -0.08
C ILE A 104 -15.64 -14.69 0.63
N SER A 105 -15.65 -14.33 1.92
CA SER A 105 -16.90 -14.11 2.65
C SER A 105 -17.73 -13.00 2.04
N GLU A 106 -17.09 -11.91 1.59
CA GLU A 106 -17.79 -10.81 0.91
C GLU A 106 -18.35 -11.24 -0.46
N LEU A 107 -17.58 -12.02 -1.23
CA LEU A 107 -18.05 -12.58 -2.50
C LEU A 107 -19.23 -13.55 -2.31
N ILE A 108 -19.17 -14.41 -1.29
CA ILE A 108 -20.28 -15.30 -0.91
C ILE A 108 -21.50 -14.47 -0.53
N LYS A 109 -21.35 -13.47 0.35
CA LYS A 109 -22.44 -12.58 0.78
C LYS A 109 -23.13 -11.91 -0.41
N TRP A 110 -22.37 -11.44 -1.39
CA TRP A 110 -22.94 -10.89 -2.62
C TRP A 110 -23.66 -11.94 -3.46
N ALA A 111 -23.04 -13.10 -3.68
CA ALA A 111 -23.68 -14.17 -4.43
C ALA A 111 -25.00 -14.60 -3.77
N THR A 112 -25.02 -14.78 -2.45
CA THR A 112 -26.23 -15.18 -1.70
C THR A 112 -27.33 -14.12 -1.78
N SER A 113 -26.98 -12.83 -1.80
CA SER A 113 -27.98 -11.75 -1.88
C SER A 113 -28.58 -11.52 -3.27
N HIS A 114 -27.91 -11.98 -4.34
CA HIS A 114 -28.36 -11.74 -5.72
C HIS A 114 -28.82 -13.02 -6.44
N VAL A 115 -28.23 -14.17 -6.14
CA VAL A 115 -28.39 -15.43 -6.90
C VAL A 115 -28.35 -16.66 -5.97
N SER A 116 -29.08 -16.62 -4.85
CA SER A 116 -29.07 -17.65 -3.79
C SER A 116 -29.30 -19.09 -4.28
N ASP A 117 -30.14 -19.27 -5.29
CA ASP A 117 -30.54 -20.60 -5.77
C ASP A 117 -29.69 -21.11 -6.94
N TYR A 118 -28.68 -20.36 -7.37
CA TYR A 118 -27.82 -20.78 -8.48
C TYR A 118 -26.90 -21.91 -8.04
N ARG A 119 -26.58 -22.80 -8.98
CA ARG A 119 -25.63 -23.91 -8.74
C ARG A 119 -24.21 -23.38 -8.71
N VAL A 120 -23.40 -23.87 -7.78
CA VAL A 120 -21.98 -23.50 -7.69
C VAL A 120 -21.19 -24.43 -8.60
N LYS A 121 -20.48 -23.86 -9.59
CA LYS A 121 -19.54 -24.65 -10.40
C LYS A 121 -18.42 -25.16 -9.50
N PRO A 122 -17.96 -26.41 -9.68
CA PRO A 122 -16.87 -26.95 -8.89
C PRO A 122 -15.62 -26.07 -8.97
N ILE A 123 -14.91 -25.98 -7.86
CA ILE A 123 -13.67 -25.21 -7.73
C ILE A 123 -12.48 -26.15 -7.59
N LYS A 124 -11.34 -25.76 -8.17
CA LYS A 124 -10.06 -26.47 -8.03
C LYS A 124 -9.08 -25.55 -7.34
N VAL A 125 -8.68 -25.84 -6.12
CA VAL A 125 -7.78 -24.99 -5.33
C VAL A 125 -6.42 -25.65 -5.23
N TYR A 126 -5.39 -24.92 -5.66
CA TYR A 126 -4.01 -25.36 -5.56
C TYR A 126 -3.29 -24.66 -4.40
N PRO A 127 -2.34 -25.33 -3.74
CA PRO A 127 -1.47 -24.68 -2.76
C PRO A 127 -0.60 -23.64 -3.48
N PRO A 128 -0.27 -22.51 -2.82
CA PRO A 128 0.73 -21.60 -3.35
C PRO A 128 2.05 -22.34 -3.58
N PRO A 129 2.78 -22.07 -4.68
CA PRO A 129 4.00 -22.80 -5.03
C PRO A 129 5.10 -22.70 -3.95
N ASP A 130 5.09 -21.63 -3.17
CA ASP A 130 6.11 -21.33 -2.15
C ASP A 130 5.71 -21.78 -0.74
N GLU A 131 4.49 -22.30 -0.54
CA GLU A 131 4.01 -22.77 0.76
C GLU A 131 3.75 -24.28 0.71
N GLY A 132 4.51 -25.06 1.49
CA GLY A 132 4.39 -26.52 1.59
C GLY A 132 3.04 -27.02 2.13
N GLY A 133 2.96 -28.28 2.55
CA GLY A 133 1.70 -28.99 2.89
C GLY A 133 0.82 -28.38 3.99
N GLU A 134 1.31 -27.41 4.77
CA GLU A 134 0.46 -26.71 5.75
C GLU A 134 -0.53 -25.74 5.08
N SER A 135 -0.19 -25.19 3.92
CA SER A 135 -1.06 -24.27 3.17
C SER A 135 -2.34 -24.97 2.71
N ILE A 136 -2.22 -26.22 2.27
CA ILE A 136 -3.36 -27.01 1.81
C ILE A 136 -4.30 -27.39 2.96
N GLN A 137 -3.77 -27.63 4.16
CA GLN A 137 -4.60 -27.89 5.34
C GLN A 137 -5.39 -26.64 5.74
N ARG A 138 -4.77 -25.45 5.71
CA ARG A 138 -5.48 -24.19 5.95
C ARG A 138 -6.57 -23.93 4.91
N ASN A 139 -6.27 -24.16 3.64
CA ASN A 139 -7.25 -24.02 2.56
C ASN A 139 -8.39 -25.03 2.71
N LYS A 140 -8.08 -26.29 3.06
CA LYS A 140 -9.07 -27.34 3.36
C LYS A 140 -10.01 -26.91 4.48
N ALA A 141 -9.46 -26.50 5.62
CA ALA A 141 -10.24 -26.03 6.77
C ALA A 141 -11.13 -24.82 6.42
N PHE A 142 -10.57 -23.85 5.70
CA PHE A 142 -11.32 -22.65 5.28
C PHE A 142 -12.47 -22.99 4.33
N LEU A 143 -12.21 -23.77 3.26
CA LEU A 143 -13.21 -24.13 2.26
C LEU A 143 -14.34 -24.97 2.86
N THR A 144 -14.02 -25.89 3.77
CA THR A 144 -15.03 -26.64 4.53
C THR A 144 -15.88 -25.71 5.40
N ASN A 145 -15.28 -24.73 6.09
CA ASN A 145 -16.03 -23.77 6.93
C ASN A 145 -17.02 -22.92 6.12
N VAL A 146 -16.68 -22.57 4.88
CA VAL A 146 -17.58 -21.81 4.00
C VAL A 146 -18.58 -22.69 3.24
N GLY A 147 -18.58 -24.01 3.46
CA GLY A 147 -19.61 -24.93 2.98
C GLY A 147 -19.25 -25.74 1.73
N PHE A 148 -18.00 -25.77 1.28
CA PHE A 148 -17.57 -26.68 0.22
C PHE A 148 -17.37 -28.10 0.75
N GLN A 149 -17.92 -29.07 0.04
CA GLN A 149 -17.56 -30.48 0.17
C GLN A 149 -16.28 -30.72 -0.63
N LEU A 150 -15.24 -31.17 0.05
CA LEU A 150 -13.91 -31.31 -0.54
C LEU A 150 -13.62 -32.76 -0.88
N HIS A 151 -13.15 -32.97 -2.11
CA HIS A 151 -12.61 -34.23 -2.59
C HIS A 151 -11.13 -34.03 -2.91
N GLU A 152 -10.32 -35.04 -2.60
CA GLU A 152 -8.91 -35.05 -2.98
C GLU A 152 -8.85 -35.42 -4.48
N GLU A 153 -8.39 -34.47 -5.29
CA GLU A 153 -8.10 -34.72 -6.71
C GLU A 153 -6.68 -35.28 -6.78
N GLY A 154 -6.46 -36.38 -7.51
CA GLY A 154 -5.14 -37.03 -7.58
C GLY A 154 -4.02 -36.02 -7.83
N GLY A 155 -3.16 -35.81 -6.82
CA GLY A 155 -2.16 -34.74 -6.78
C GLY A 155 -2.24 -33.89 -5.50
N SER A 156 -1.69 -32.68 -5.53
CA SER A 156 -1.69 -31.71 -4.41
C SER A 156 -2.86 -30.71 -4.47
N GLY A 157 -3.94 -30.99 -5.22
CA GLY A 157 -5.07 -30.07 -5.40
C GLY A 157 -6.30 -30.44 -4.54
N LEU A 158 -7.13 -29.45 -4.21
CA LEU A 158 -8.43 -29.65 -3.58
C LEU A 158 -9.56 -29.41 -4.59
N PHE A 159 -10.47 -30.36 -4.73
CA PHE A 159 -11.68 -30.20 -5.53
C PHE A 159 -12.86 -29.90 -4.62
N GLY A 160 -13.46 -28.72 -4.74
CA GLY A 160 -14.59 -28.28 -3.92
C GLY A 160 -15.90 -28.27 -4.69
N VAL A 161 -16.92 -28.90 -4.11
CA VAL A 161 -18.29 -28.94 -4.65
C VAL A 161 -19.26 -28.32 -3.63
N SER A 162 -20.28 -27.64 -4.13
CA SER A 162 -21.38 -27.12 -3.32
C SER A 162 -22.65 -27.15 -4.17
N ASP A 163 -23.78 -27.52 -3.56
CA ASP A 163 -25.03 -27.70 -4.29
C ASP A 163 -25.53 -26.38 -4.90
N ASN A 164 -25.52 -25.31 -4.09
CA ASN A 164 -26.03 -24.00 -4.46
C ASN A 164 -25.47 -22.90 -3.54
N VAL A 165 -25.63 -21.65 -3.95
CA VAL A 165 -25.08 -20.49 -3.23
C VAL A 165 -25.62 -20.36 -1.81
N LYS A 166 -26.89 -20.69 -1.56
CA LYS A 166 -27.48 -20.65 -0.21
C LYS A 166 -26.86 -21.65 0.77
N SER A 167 -26.22 -22.71 0.27
CA SER A 167 -25.49 -23.66 1.13
C SER A 167 -24.14 -23.11 1.62
N LEU A 168 -23.61 -22.08 0.96
CA LEU A 168 -22.36 -21.43 1.34
C LEU A 168 -22.55 -20.56 2.58
N LYS A 169 -21.50 -20.48 3.40
CA LYS A 169 -21.46 -19.72 4.64
C LYS A 169 -20.37 -18.66 4.57
N THR A 170 -20.60 -17.51 5.19
CA THR A 170 -19.58 -16.49 5.38
C THR A 170 -18.72 -16.85 6.59
N HIS A 171 -17.40 -16.85 6.42
CA HIS A 171 -16.44 -17.07 7.51
C HIS A 171 -15.22 -16.17 7.31
N ALA A 172 -15.27 -14.98 7.91
CA ALA A 172 -14.16 -14.03 7.85
C ALA A 172 -13.32 -14.14 9.14
N ASN A 173 -12.03 -14.44 9.00
CA ASN A 173 -11.08 -14.32 10.09
C ASN A 173 -10.63 -12.86 10.20
N THR A 174 -11.28 -12.10 11.08
CA THR A 174 -11.01 -10.67 11.31
C THR A 174 -10.08 -10.42 12.49
N GLN A 175 -9.58 -11.45 13.19
CA GLN A 175 -8.75 -11.24 14.39
C GLN A 175 -7.47 -10.44 14.11
N LYS A 176 -6.95 -10.53 12.88
CA LYS A 176 -5.74 -9.83 12.42
C LYS A 176 -6.04 -8.63 11.50
N LEU A 177 -7.32 -8.27 11.37
CA LEU A 177 -7.80 -7.24 10.44
C LEU A 177 -8.60 -6.18 11.19
N GLU A 178 -8.19 -4.94 11.05
CA GLU A 178 -8.91 -3.78 11.58
C GLU A 178 -9.50 -2.99 10.42
N ARG A 179 -10.79 -2.65 10.51
CA ARG A 179 -11.41 -1.73 9.53
C ARG A 179 -11.04 -0.31 9.93
N VAL A 180 -10.47 0.42 8.98
CA VAL A 180 -10.11 1.82 9.16
C VAL A 180 -11.13 2.69 8.46
N ASP A 181 -11.61 3.72 9.15
CA ASP A 181 -12.49 4.71 8.56
C ASP A 181 -11.74 5.51 7.48
N LEU A 182 -12.10 5.28 6.22
CA LEU A 182 -11.41 5.86 5.08
C LEU A 182 -11.46 7.40 5.06
N PRO A 183 -12.60 8.07 5.33
CA PRO A 183 -12.66 9.53 5.45
C PRO A 183 -11.70 10.07 6.50
N THR A 184 -11.71 9.51 7.71
CA THR A 184 -10.82 9.94 8.81
C THR A 184 -9.35 9.72 8.44
N TRP A 185 -9.02 8.55 7.88
CA TRP A 185 -7.64 8.28 7.45
C TRP A 185 -7.17 9.24 6.35
N LEU A 186 -8.03 9.57 5.38
CA LEU A 186 -7.70 10.56 4.34
C LEU A 186 -7.51 11.96 4.92
N SER A 187 -8.31 12.37 5.91
CA SER A 187 -8.10 13.64 6.60
C SER A 187 -6.80 13.66 7.38
N ASP A 188 -6.45 12.57 8.07
CA ASP A 188 -5.20 12.45 8.82
C ASP A 188 -3.99 12.57 7.89
N VAL A 189 -4.03 11.89 6.74
CA VAL A 189 -2.99 11.99 5.70
C VAL A 189 -2.89 13.43 5.17
N ALA A 190 -4.01 14.11 4.94
CA ALA A 190 -4.02 15.50 4.49
C ALA A 190 -3.41 16.45 5.53
N VAL A 191 -3.72 16.26 6.81
CA VAL A 191 -3.15 17.04 7.92
C VAL A 191 -1.65 16.82 8.03
N VAL A 192 -1.19 15.56 7.97
CA VAL A 192 0.25 15.23 7.98
C VAL A 192 0.95 15.86 6.78
N ARG A 193 0.36 15.80 5.59
CA ARG A 193 0.91 16.44 4.39
C ARG A 193 1.02 17.96 4.54
N ALA A 194 -0.01 18.60 5.09
CA ALA A 194 0.02 20.04 5.35
C ALA A 194 1.11 20.41 6.38
N GLY A 195 1.25 19.61 7.45
CA GLY A 195 2.30 19.78 8.46
C GLY A 195 3.71 19.65 7.88
N LEU A 196 3.95 18.65 7.04
CA LEU A 196 5.23 18.47 6.33
C LEU A 196 5.51 19.62 5.36
N GLY A 197 4.49 20.11 4.65
CA GLY A 197 4.60 21.29 3.79
C GLY A 197 5.07 22.52 4.57
N ASN A 198 4.45 22.77 5.72
CA ASN A 198 4.80 23.89 6.59
C ASN A 198 6.23 23.76 7.15
N GLN A 199 6.63 22.55 7.57
CA GLN A 199 8.01 22.29 8.03
C GLN A 199 9.04 22.53 6.93
N MET A 200 8.75 22.09 5.70
CA MET A 200 9.64 22.28 4.56
C MET A 200 9.76 23.77 4.17
N GLU A 201 8.67 24.54 4.27
CA GLU A 201 8.72 25.99 4.08
C GLU A 201 9.55 26.69 5.17
N GLU A 202 9.45 26.25 6.42
CA GLU A 202 10.25 26.75 7.53
C GLU A 202 11.75 26.46 7.32
N GLU A 203 12.11 25.24 6.90
CA GLU A 203 13.49 24.87 6.55
C GLU A 203 14.03 25.67 5.36
N ILE A 204 13.23 25.91 4.31
CA ILE A 204 13.63 26.74 3.17
C ILE A 204 13.85 28.19 3.61
N THR A 205 13.00 28.71 4.49
CA THR A 205 13.11 30.08 5.00
C THR A 205 14.35 30.23 5.87
N ASN A 206 14.61 29.27 6.76
CA ASN A 206 15.81 29.22 7.57
C ASN A 206 17.08 29.09 6.71
N ALA A 207 17.06 28.23 5.68
CA ALA A 207 18.18 28.09 4.74
C ALA A 207 18.46 29.37 3.95
N ARG A 208 17.41 30.11 3.53
CA ARG A 208 17.56 31.43 2.90
C ARG A 208 18.17 32.44 3.86
N PHE A 209 17.68 32.48 5.10
CA PHE A 209 18.20 33.38 6.13
C PHE A 209 19.68 33.11 6.44
N TYR A 210 20.07 31.84 6.60
CA TYR A 210 21.47 31.45 6.77
C TYR A 210 22.34 31.81 5.56
N LYS A 211 21.83 31.64 4.34
CA LYS A 211 22.54 32.05 3.12
C LYS A 211 22.74 33.58 3.07
N GLU A 212 21.73 34.35 3.46
CA GLU A 212 21.83 35.81 3.56
C GLU A 212 22.82 36.25 4.64
N GLN A 213 22.86 35.58 5.79
CA GLN A 213 23.86 35.85 6.83
C GLN A 213 25.28 35.55 6.36
N LEU A 214 25.51 34.39 5.74
CA LEU A 214 26.81 34.04 5.16
C LEU A 214 27.26 35.03 4.08
N GLN A 215 26.31 35.54 3.28
CA GLN A 215 26.60 36.54 2.26
C GLN A 215 26.95 37.90 2.89
N ARG A 216 26.23 38.33 3.94
CA ARG A 216 26.57 39.54 4.71
C ARG A 216 27.92 39.43 5.42
N GLU A 217 28.26 38.27 5.97
CA GLU A 217 29.58 38.03 6.56
C GLU A 217 30.69 38.07 5.50
N LYS A 218 30.46 37.47 4.33
CA LYS A 218 31.41 37.51 3.21
C LYS A 218 31.63 38.93 2.71
N ASP A 219 30.58 39.72 2.58
CA ASP A 219 30.65 41.11 2.13
C ASP A 219 31.26 42.03 3.21
N SER A 220 30.99 41.77 4.49
CA SER A 220 31.65 42.42 5.63
C SER A 220 33.15 42.13 5.67
N ASN A 221 33.56 40.88 5.46
CA ASN A 221 34.98 40.50 5.42
C ASN A 221 35.71 41.08 4.20
N LYS A 222 35.05 41.18 3.03
CA LYS A 222 35.58 41.93 1.88
C LYS A 222 35.74 43.41 2.18
N GLY A 223 34.77 44.03 2.86
CA GLY A 223 34.83 45.42 3.30
C GLY A 223 35.95 45.68 4.32
N LYS A 224 36.23 44.74 5.22
CA LYS A 224 37.36 44.82 6.15
C LYS A 224 38.70 44.68 5.42
N LEU A 225 38.81 43.75 4.46
CA LEU A 225 40.02 43.58 3.64
C LEU A 225 40.30 44.81 2.78
N SER A 226 39.29 45.43 2.18
CA SER A 226 39.46 46.68 1.41
C SER A 226 39.78 47.88 2.30
N PHE A 227 39.22 47.95 3.52
CA PHE A 227 39.58 48.96 4.50
C PHE A 227 41.04 48.85 4.95
N TRP A 228 41.51 47.65 5.31
CA TRP A 228 42.91 47.43 5.71
C TRP A 228 43.89 47.62 4.55
N ALA A 229 43.53 47.20 3.33
CA ALA A 229 44.33 47.45 2.14
C ALA A 229 44.44 48.96 1.85
N GLY A 230 43.33 49.71 1.94
CA GLY A 230 43.33 51.16 1.78
C GLY A 230 44.12 51.90 2.87
N LEU A 231 44.03 51.44 4.12
CA LEU A 231 44.80 51.98 5.24
C LEU A 231 46.31 51.76 5.07
N LEU A 232 46.73 50.56 4.64
CA LEU A 232 48.13 50.23 4.38
C LEU A 232 48.69 50.98 3.16
N LEU A 233 47.88 51.18 2.12
CA LEU A 233 48.27 51.97 0.95
C LEU A 233 48.38 53.47 1.29
N GLY A 234 47.49 53.98 2.14
CA GLY A 234 47.55 55.34 2.68
C GLY A 234 48.77 55.58 3.57
N LEU A 235 49.12 54.60 4.42
CA LEU A 235 50.34 54.63 5.25
C LEU A 235 51.61 54.58 4.40
N ALA A 236 51.64 53.78 3.34
CA ALA A 236 52.78 53.70 2.42
C ALA A 236 52.98 54.98 1.59
N LEU A 237 51.90 55.68 1.21
CA LEU A 237 51.98 56.96 0.52
C LEU A 237 52.40 58.10 1.47
N ALA A 238 52.00 58.06 2.74
CA ALA A 238 52.43 59.01 3.76
C ALA A 238 53.93 58.87 4.09
N THR A 239 54.49 57.65 4.12
CA THR A 239 55.92 57.44 4.35
C THR A 239 56.79 57.91 3.18
N VAL A 240 56.34 57.70 1.92
CA VAL A 240 57.05 58.22 0.74
C VAL A 240 57.03 59.76 0.70
N SER A 241 55.92 60.38 1.14
CA SER A 241 55.80 61.85 1.22
C SER A 241 56.68 62.45 2.32
N CYS A 242 56.82 61.79 3.48
CA CYS A 242 57.72 62.23 4.55
C CYS A 242 59.21 62.10 4.18
N VAL A 243 59.60 61.09 3.40
CA VAL A 243 60.99 60.92 2.95
C VAL A 243 61.37 61.97 1.89
N LEU A 244 60.44 62.36 1.01
CA LEU A 244 60.70 63.39 0.00
C LEU A 244 60.78 64.81 0.57
N ILE A 245 60.05 65.12 1.65
CA ILE A 245 60.13 66.43 2.32
C ILE A 245 61.40 66.53 3.21
N SER A 246 61.97 65.39 3.62
CA SER A 246 63.23 65.35 4.39
C SER A 246 64.49 65.39 3.51
N ALA A 247 64.32 65.40 2.18
CA ALA A 247 65.40 65.35 1.19
C ALA A 247 65.49 66.62 0.30
N MET A 248 64.72 67.67 0.63
CA MET A 248 64.91 69.05 0.13
C MET A 248 65.52 69.92 1.23
#